data_AF-A0A0R1VHP0-F1
#
_entry.id   AF-A0A0R1VHP0-F1
#
_cell.length_a   1.000
_cell.length_b   1.000
_cell.length_c   1.000
_cell.angle_alpha   90.00
_cell.angle_beta   90.00
_cell.angle_gamma   90.00
#
_symmetry.space_group_name_H-M   'P 1'
#
loop_
_entity.id
_entity.type
_entity.pdbx_description
1 polymer ?
#
loop_
_entity_poly.entity_id
_entity_poly.type
_entity_poly.pdbx_seq_one_letter_code
_entity_poly.pdbx_strand_id
1 'polypeptide(L)' 'MLETGVESLVCDSHKLEVTKRVTADGKELYFVLNMSNEERELPNKFADYEDILTGEKAKSSMKKNIGISYTR' A
#
# COMPACT_ATOMS: atom_id res chain seq x y z
N MET A 1 19.10 3.81 24.72
CA MET A 1 17.69 4.06 24.36
C MET A 1 17.12 2.74 23.90
N LEU A 2 15.96 2.31 24.41
CA LEU A 2 15.27 1.13 23.86
C LEU A 2 14.57 1.59 22.58
N GLU A 3 15.14 1.28 21.42
CA GLU A 3 14.41 1.41 20.16
C GLU A 3 13.36 0.29 20.12
N THR A 4 12.12 0.66 19.85
CA THR A 4 10.98 -0.27 19.83
C THR A 4 10.97 -1.19 18.61
N GLY A 5 11.91 -1.01 17.66
CA GLY A 5 11.97 -1.77 16.41
C GLY A 5 10.77 -1.54 15.49
N VAL A 6 10.01 -0.46 15.71
CA VAL A 6 8.82 -0.12 14.91
C VAL A 6 9.25 0.73 13.72
N GLU A 7 8.95 0.26 12.52
CA GLU A 7 9.20 0.97 11.26
C GLU A 7 7.90 1.27 10.53
N SER A 8 7.85 2.41 9.83
CA SER A 8 6.71 2.73 8.97
C SER A 8 6.72 1.85 7.71
N LEU A 9 5.56 1.38 7.28
CA LEU A 9 5.44 0.59 6.04
C LEU A 9 5.77 1.40 4.79
N VAL A 10 5.55 2.71 4.87
CA VAL A 10 5.68 3.70 3.82
C VAL A 10 6.16 5.00 4.45
N CYS A 11 7.18 5.61 3.84
CA CYS A 11 7.64 6.94 4.23
C CYS A 11 6.74 7.99 3.57
N ASP A 12 6.80 9.22 4.07
CA ASP A 12 6.10 10.41 3.58
C ASP A 12 4.69 10.61 4.16
N SER A 13 4.24 11.86 4.20
CA SER A 13 2.93 12.26 4.74
C SER A 13 1.77 11.92 3.77
N HIS A 14 1.78 10.70 3.21
CA HIS A 14 0.70 10.23 2.36
C HIS A 14 -0.58 10.11 3.20
N LYS A 15 -1.72 10.49 2.61
CA LYS A 15 -3.03 10.45 3.28
C LYS A 15 -3.79 9.15 3.01
N LEU A 16 -3.07 8.11 2.61
CA LEU A 16 -3.57 6.76 2.38
C LEU A 16 -3.32 5.89 3.61
N GLU A 17 -4.28 5.03 3.93
CA GLU A 17 -4.08 3.96 4.91
C GLU A 17 -3.34 2.80 4.23
N VAL A 18 -2.30 2.30 4.88
CA VAL A 18 -1.50 1.18 4.39
C VAL A 18 -1.36 0.12 5.48
N THR A 19 -1.82 -1.10 5.17
CA THR A 19 -1.69 -2.25 6.05
C THR A 19 -0.94 -3.37 5.33
N LYS A 20 -0.04 -4.06 6.04
CA LYS A 20 0.71 -5.22 5.53
C LYS A 20 0.21 -6.50 6.18
N ARG A 21 -0.01 -7.55 5.36
CA ARG A 21 -0.18 -8.93 5.83
C ARG A 21 0.92 -9.79 5.22
N VAL A 22 1.45 -10.71 6.01
CA VAL A 22 2.36 -11.76 5.53
C VAL A 22 1.58 -13.06 5.51
N THR A 23 1.53 -13.73 4.37
CA THR A 23 0.87 -15.03 4.21
C THR A 23 1.70 -16.14 4.84
N ALA A 24 1.12 -17.34 4.96
CA ALA A 24 1.81 -18.50 5.55
C ALA A 24 3.07 -18.92 4.78
N ASP A 25 3.10 -18.68 3.47
CA ASP A 25 4.24 -18.92 2.57
C ASP A 25 5.20 -17.70 2.48
N GLY A 26 5.00 -16.68 3.30
CA GLY A 26 5.90 -15.53 3.42
C GLY A 26 5.67 -14.41 2.39
N LYS A 27 4.64 -14.51 1.56
CA LYS A 27 4.27 -13.46 0.60
C LYS A 27 3.74 -12.24 1.33
N GLU A 28 4.24 -11.06 0.94
CA GLU A 28 3.80 -9.79 1.49
C GLU A 28 2.64 -9.21 0.67
N LEU A 29 1.53 -8.92 1.34
CA LEU A 29 0.36 -8.28 0.76
C LEU A 29 0.19 -6.90 1.39
N TYR A 30 0.14 -5.87 0.56
CA TYR A 30 -0.11 -4.50 0.99
C TYR A 30 -1.53 -4.10 0.59
N PHE A 31 -2.32 -3.69 1.57
CA PHE A 31 -3.66 -3.15 1.39
C PHE A 31 -3.55 -1.64 1.47
N VAL A 32 -3.93 -0.95 0.39
CA VAL A 32 -3.91 0.51 0.34
C VAL A 32 -5.33 1.02 0.16
N LEU A 33 -5.76 1.92 1.05
CA LEU A 33 -7.10 2.49 1.04
C LEU A 33 -7.04 4.01 0.96
N ASN A 34 -7.85 4.57 0.08
CA ASN A 34 -8.17 5.99 0.06
C ASN A 34 -9.54 6.22 0.71
N MET A 35 -9.52 6.59 2.00
CA MET A 35 -10.72 6.92 2.75
C MET A 35 -11.27 8.33 2.46
N SER A 36 -10.55 9.13 1.67
CA SER A 36 -10.99 10.47 1.29
C SER A 36 -11.83 10.46 0.00
N ASN A 37 -12.59 11.52 -0.25
CA ASN A 37 -13.28 11.72 -1.52
C ASN A 37 -12.37 12.33 -2.60
N GLU A 38 -11.15 12.75 -2.24
CA GLU A 38 -10.16 13.28 -3.16
C GLU A 38 -9.33 12.14 -3.77
N GLU A 39 -8.88 12.31 -5.01
CA GLU A 39 -7.86 11.44 -5.58
C GLU A 39 -6.52 11.68 -4.87
N ARG A 40 -5.75 10.60 -4.66
CA ARG A 40 -4.48 10.62 -3.93
C ARG A 40 -3.43 9.87 -4.69
N GLU A 41 -2.20 10.40 -4.69
CA GLU A 41 -1.04 9.68 -5.18
C GLU A 41 -0.72 8.48 -4.29
N LEU A 42 -0.33 7.38 -4.92
CA LEU A 42 0.20 6.21 -4.25
C LEU A 42 1.66 6.45 -3.83
N PRO A 43 2.09 5.97 -2.65
CA PRO A 43 3.50 6.01 -2.27
C PRO A 43 4.38 5.36 -3.33
N ASN A 44 5.51 6.00 -3.65
CA ASN A 44 6.46 5.53 -4.67
C ASN A 44 6.93 4.09 -4.47
N LYS A 45 6.90 3.58 -3.23
CA LYS A 45 7.17 2.18 -2.89
C LYS A 45 6.37 1.18 -3.73
N PHE A 46 5.16 1.56 -4.16
CA PHE A 46 4.26 0.68 -4.91
C PHE A 46 4.40 0.79 -6.44
N ALA A 47 5.27 1.67 -6.97
CA ALA A 47 5.34 1.94 -8.42
C ALA A 47 5.60 0.68 -9.28
N ASP A 48 6.32 -0.31 -8.74
CA ASP A 48 6.62 -1.58 -9.41
C ASP A 48 5.83 -2.77 -8.88
N TYR A 49 4.85 -2.54 -8.00
CA TYR A 49 3.99 -3.61 -7.49
C TYR A 49 2.83 -3.89 -8.46
N GLU A 50 2.31 -5.10 -8.41
CA GLU A 50 1.15 -5.54 -9.19
C GLU A 50 -0.13 -5.44 -8.35
N ASP A 51 -1.18 -4.87 -8.94
CA ASP A 51 -2.54 -4.94 -8.40
C ASP A 51 -3.07 -6.36 -8.58
N ILE A 52 -3.27 -7.06 -7.48
CA ILE A 52 -3.68 -8.48 -7.46
C ILE A 52 -5.08 -8.69 -8.07
N LEU A 53 -5.93 -7.67 -8.08
CA LEU A 53 -7.29 -7.78 -8.63
C LEU A 53 -7.29 -7.67 -10.15
N THR A 54 -6.34 -6.95 -10.74
CA THR A 54 -6.31 -6.70 -12.19
C THR A 54 -5.14 -7.39 -12.90
N GLY A 55 -4.09 -7.76 -12.18
CA GLY A 55 -2.81 -8.21 -12.72
C GLY A 55 -1.99 -7.11 -13.40
N GLU A 56 -2.45 -5.85 -13.33
CA GLU A 56 -1.74 -4.71 -13.89
C GLU A 56 -0.75 -4.12 -12.89
N LYS A 57 0.23 -3.35 -13.37
CA LYS A 57 1.06 -2.52 -12.49
C LYS A 57 0.19 -1.55 -11.69
N ALA A 58 0.61 -1.27 -10.47
CA ALA A 58 -0.01 -0.25 -9.63
C ALA A 58 -0.10 1.08 -10.39
N LYS A 59 -1.29 1.69 -10.35
CA LYS A 59 -1.49 3.05 -10.87
C LYS A 59 -0.68 4.03 -10.04
N SER A 60 -0.39 5.21 -10.59
CA SER A 60 0.26 6.28 -9.82
C SER A 60 -0.69 6.92 -8.80
N SER A 61 -2.00 6.89 -9.06
CA SER A 61 -3.03 7.51 -8.22
C SER A 61 -4.21 6.59 -7.95
N MET A 62 -4.94 6.89 -6.87
CA MET A 62 -6.11 6.16 -6.41
C MET A 62 -7.25 7.13 -6.06
N LYS A 63 -8.41 6.95 -6.69
CA LYS A 63 -9.69 7.55 -6.27
C LYS A 63 -10.23 6.85 -5.03
N LYS A 64 -11.28 7.38 -4.39
CA LYS A 64 -11.96 6.71 -3.28
C LYS A 64 -12.24 5.25 -3.62
N ASN A 65 -11.58 4.34 -2.90
CA ASN A 65 -11.69 2.91 -3.15
C ASN A 65 -11.37 2.16 -1.86
N ILE A 66 -12.08 1.05 -1.65
CA ILE A 66 -12.09 0.28 -0.40
C ILE A 66 -11.11 -0.91 -0.45
N GLY A 67 -10.26 -1.00 -1.48
CA GLY A 67 -9.10 -1.88 -1.42
C GLY A 67 -8.48 -2.15 -2.78
N ILE A 68 -7.19 -1.86 -2.89
CA ILE A 68 -6.30 -2.53 -3.85
C ILE A 68 -5.27 -3.31 -3.03
N SER A 69 -5.05 -4.56 -3.42
CA SER A 69 -4.03 -5.42 -2.81
C SER A 69 -2.84 -5.47 -3.75
N TYR A 70 -1.65 -5.13 -3.25
CA TYR A 70 -0.43 -5.12 -4.03
C TYR A 70 0.51 -6.25 -3.61
N THR A 71 1.12 -6.90 -4.59
CA THR A 71 2.19 -7.88 -4.39
C THR A 71 3.41 -7.57 -5.25
N ARG A 72 4.56 -8.05 -4.80
CA ARG A 72 5.73 -8.29 -5.64
C ARG A 72 5.86 -9.78 -5.95
#